data_AF-A0A2N6BLE1-F1
#
_entry.id   AF-A0A2N6BLE1-F1
#
_cell.length_a   1.000
_cell.length_b   1.000
_cell.length_c   1.000
_cell.angle_alpha   90.00
_cell.angle_beta   90.00
_cell.angle_gamma   90.00
#
_symmetry.space_group_name_H-M   'P 1'
#
loop_
_entity.id
_entity.type
_entity.pdbx_description
1 polymer ?
#
loop_
_entity_poly.entity_id
_entity_poly.type
_entity_poly.pdbx_seq_one_letter_code
_entity_poly.pdbx_strand_id
1 'polypeptide(L)'
;MVTVRMKALLALLIFFMAVTQGWALGSHEPKQQDDLKAEDSTHDLWVYRQSLALGIPEEELSALASRCQEEGFTTGEVRRVLALIAKAKLAGLPHGDLLAKLREGLAKGASPEIIYAALSDKAKTLRRAKGLADTLIMEGWGTPDLDLAVKVMADALDFGVSPQELLGIIRGDVRAAEGMPDVSGLFKLIVIEK
;
A
#
# COMPACT_ATOMS: atom_id res chain seq x y z
N MET A 1 62.25 -36.25 35.80
CA MET A 1 61.97 -35.33 36.93
C MET A 1 60.48 -35.48 37.24
N VAL A 2 60.13 -36.25 38.28
CA VAL A 2 59.70 -35.74 39.60
C VAL A 2 58.36 -35.00 39.41
N THR A 3 57.17 -35.49 39.84
CA THR A 3 56.81 -36.23 41.07
C THR A 3 55.41 -36.87 40.90
N VAL A 4 55.26 -38.19 41.11
CA VAL A 4 54.70 -38.86 42.32
C VAL A 4 53.16 -38.74 42.41
N ARG A 5 52.40 -39.72 41.90
CA ARG A 5 51.91 -40.94 42.59
C ARG A 5 50.94 -40.64 43.75
N MET A 6 49.68 -41.05 43.62
CA MET A 6 49.04 -41.90 44.64
C MET A 6 47.81 -42.61 44.06
N LYS A 7 47.97 -43.92 43.90
CA LYS A 7 46.88 -44.89 43.79
C LYS A 7 46.41 -45.25 45.21
N ALA A 8 45.17 -45.75 45.27
CA ALA A 8 44.56 -46.55 46.34
C ALA A 8 43.92 -45.78 47.51
N LEU A 9 42.60 -45.90 47.65
CA LEU A 9 41.89 -46.81 48.58
C LEU A 9 40.38 -46.54 48.44
N LEU A 10 39.54 -47.53 48.09
CA LEU A 10 38.77 -48.39 49.02
C LEU A 10 37.79 -47.54 49.89
N ALA A 11 36.48 -47.50 49.63
CA ALA A 11 35.43 -48.50 49.90
C ALA A 11 34.56 -48.14 51.13
N LEU A 12 33.23 -48.10 50.93
CA LEU A 12 32.08 -48.33 51.84
C LEU A 12 30.84 -47.67 51.15
N LEU A 13 29.72 -48.27 50.71
CA LEU A 13 28.89 -49.42 51.16
C LEU A 13 28.51 -49.21 52.66
N ILE A 14 27.26 -49.02 53.13
CA ILE A 14 25.95 -49.65 52.84
C ILE A 14 24.81 -48.92 53.64
N PHE A 15 23.54 -49.06 53.18
CA PHE A 15 22.24 -49.06 53.95
C PHE A 15 21.59 -47.70 54.34
N PHE A 16 20.27 -47.49 54.33
CA PHE A 16 19.08 -48.33 54.10
C PHE A 16 17.80 -47.46 54.01
N MET A 17 16.78 -47.94 53.28
CA MET A 17 15.30 -47.77 53.47
C MET A 17 14.67 -46.36 53.54
N ALA A 18 13.44 -46.07 53.10
CA ALA A 18 12.36 -46.75 52.39
C ALA A 18 11.28 -45.68 52.08
N VAL A 19 10.28 -46.04 51.26
CA VAL A 19 8.92 -45.40 51.15
C VAL A 19 8.90 -44.11 50.29
N THR A 20 8.03 -43.87 49.30
CA THR A 20 6.67 -44.31 48.96
C THR A 20 6.41 -44.15 47.46
N GLN A 21 5.42 -44.88 46.94
CA GLN A 21 4.80 -44.67 45.63
C GLN A 21 4.18 -43.26 45.51
N GLY A 22 4.46 -42.57 44.40
CA GLY A 22 3.92 -41.27 44.06
C GLY A 22 3.69 -41.15 42.55
N TRP A 23 2.50 -41.57 42.12
CA TRP A 23 1.72 -41.05 41.00
C TRP A 23 2.43 -40.61 39.72
N ALA A 24 2.11 -41.37 38.66
CA ALA A 24 2.09 -40.90 37.30
C ALA A 24 1.29 -39.59 37.18
N LEU A 25 1.96 -38.53 36.74
CA LEU A 25 1.37 -37.49 35.93
C LEU A 25 2.47 -37.02 35.00
N GLY A 26 2.40 -37.49 33.76
CA GLY A 26 3.16 -36.88 32.68
C GLY A 26 2.78 -35.41 32.61
N SER A 27 3.70 -34.54 33.02
CA SER A 27 3.68 -33.15 32.63
C SER A 27 3.98 -33.09 31.13
N HIS A 28 2.97 -33.37 30.32
CA HIS A 28 2.89 -32.78 29.01
C HIS A 28 2.79 -31.28 29.26
N GLU A 29 3.93 -30.59 29.22
CA GLU A 29 3.91 -29.15 28.97
C GLU A 29 3.12 -28.97 27.66
N PRO A 30 1.98 -28.27 27.66
CA PRO A 30 1.47 -27.76 26.40
C PRO A 30 2.53 -26.79 25.91
N LYS A 31 3.24 -27.17 24.84
CA LYS A 31 4.04 -26.22 24.08
C LYS A 31 3.13 -25.03 23.79
N GLN A 32 3.54 -23.86 24.28
CA GLN A 32 3.00 -22.56 23.93
C GLN A 32 2.62 -22.55 22.45
N GLN A 33 1.32 -22.63 22.21
CA GLN A 33 0.71 -22.57 20.89
C GLN A 33 -0.23 -21.37 20.91
N ASP A 34 0.30 -20.21 21.32
CA ASP A 34 -0.48 -18.96 21.40
C ASP A 34 0.27 -17.73 20.87
N ASP A 35 1.53 -17.87 20.46
CA ASP A 35 2.29 -16.76 19.86
C ASP A 35 2.17 -16.69 18.32
N LEU A 36 1.47 -17.64 17.68
CA LEU A 36 1.34 -17.73 16.21
C LEU A 36 0.03 -17.17 15.63
N LYS A 37 -0.89 -16.65 16.44
CA LYS A 37 -2.20 -16.13 15.96
C LYS A 37 -2.37 -14.61 16.02
N ALA A 38 -1.54 -13.91 16.79
CA ALA A 38 -1.74 -12.47 17.00
C ALA A 38 -1.30 -11.63 15.79
N GLU A 39 -0.24 -12.05 15.08
CA GLU A 39 0.32 -11.29 13.95
C GLU A 39 -0.54 -11.38 12.69
N ASP A 40 -1.13 -12.56 12.42
CA ASP A 40 -2.05 -12.82 11.31
C ASP A 40 -3.35 -11.98 11.44
N SER A 41 -3.90 -11.90 12.65
CA SER A 41 -5.10 -11.10 12.93
C SER A 41 -4.94 -9.60 12.62
N THR A 42 -3.72 -9.08 12.80
CA THR A 42 -3.46 -7.66 12.53
C THR A 42 -3.29 -7.42 11.04
N HIS A 43 -2.77 -8.40 10.29
CA HIS A 43 -2.66 -8.38 8.85
C HIS A 43 -4.06 -8.36 8.20
N ASP A 44 -4.90 -9.32 8.54
CA ASP A 44 -6.24 -9.47 7.95
C ASP A 44 -7.11 -8.24 8.18
N LEU A 45 -7.11 -7.72 9.42
CA LEU A 45 -7.92 -6.55 9.78
C LEU A 45 -7.55 -5.29 8.99
N TRP A 46 -6.25 -5.06 8.70
CA TRP A 46 -5.88 -3.88 7.94
C TRP A 46 -6.16 -4.05 6.44
N VAL A 47 -5.95 -5.26 5.88
CA VAL A 47 -6.30 -5.57 4.48
C VAL A 47 -7.80 -5.37 4.28
N TYR A 48 -8.63 -5.93 5.15
CA TYR A 48 -10.07 -5.74 5.14
C TYR A 48 -10.46 -4.24 5.14
N ARG A 49 -9.89 -3.43 6.05
CA ARG A 49 -10.17 -1.98 6.11
C ARG A 49 -9.78 -1.24 4.83
N GLN A 50 -8.65 -1.59 4.23
CA GLN A 50 -8.22 -0.98 2.98
C GLN A 50 -9.07 -1.44 1.79
N SER A 51 -9.55 -2.69 1.81
CA SER A 51 -10.50 -3.22 0.84
C SER A 51 -11.78 -2.39 0.84
N LEU A 52 -12.34 -2.13 2.03
CA LEU A 52 -13.50 -1.24 2.20
C LEU A 52 -13.21 0.17 1.69
N ALA A 53 -12.06 0.75 2.07
CA ALA A 53 -11.69 2.11 1.67
C ALA A 53 -11.54 2.23 0.15
N LEU A 54 -10.93 1.23 -0.49
CA LEU A 54 -10.66 1.19 -1.92
C LEU A 54 -11.81 0.63 -2.76
N GLY A 55 -12.83 0.04 -2.13
CA GLY A 55 -13.89 -0.69 -2.83
C GLY A 55 -13.34 -1.84 -3.68
N ILE A 56 -12.22 -2.43 -3.26
CA ILE A 56 -11.56 -3.56 -3.93
C ILE A 56 -11.85 -4.80 -3.11
N PRO A 57 -12.23 -5.94 -3.71
CA PRO A 57 -12.42 -7.18 -2.97
C PRO A 57 -11.21 -7.52 -2.10
N GLU A 58 -11.45 -8.01 -0.88
CA GLU A 58 -10.39 -8.34 0.08
C GLU A 58 -9.35 -9.30 -0.50
N GLU A 59 -9.80 -10.31 -1.24
CA GLU A 59 -8.95 -11.29 -1.93
C GLU A 59 -8.01 -10.62 -2.95
N GLU A 60 -8.52 -9.67 -3.74
CA GLU A 60 -7.71 -8.94 -4.71
C GLU A 60 -6.68 -8.04 -4.00
N LEU A 61 -7.08 -7.39 -2.92
CA LEU A 61 -6.17 -6.53 -2.17
C LEU A 61 -5.10 -7.33 -1.42
N SER A 62 -5.48 -8.49 -0.88
CA SER A 62 -4.57 -9.45 -0.26
C SER A 62 -3.54 -9.95 -1.27
N ALA A 63 -3.98 -10.36 -2.47
CA ALA A 63 -3.08 -10.77 -3.54
C ALA A 63 -2.10 -9.65 -3.95
N LEU A 64 -2.55 -8.40 -3.99
CA LEU A 64 -1.67 -7.25 -4.25
C LEU A 64 -0.66 -7.03 -3.11
N ALA A 65 -1.10 -7.16 -1.85
CA ALA A 65 -0.24 -7.03 -0.69
C ALA A 65 0.84 -8.13 -0.65
N SER A 66 0.46 -9.39 -0.91
CA SER A 66 1.40 -10.51 -1.03
C SER A 66 2.41 -10.28 -2.14
N ARG A 67 1.97 -9.78 -3.31
CA ARG A 67 2.88 -9.47 -4.41
C ARG A 67 3.89 -8.37 -4.05
N CYS A 68 3.50 -7.35 -3.29
CA CYS A 68 4.46 -6.37 -2.79
C CYS A 68 5.52 -7.03 -1.89
N GLN A 69 5.13 -7.96 -1.02
CA GLN A 69 6.05 -8.67 -0.14
C GLN A 69 7.01 -9.58 -0.92
N GLU A 70 6.52 -10.25 -1.96
CA GLU A 70 7.34 -11.05 -2.89
C GLU A 70 8.42 -10.19 -3.58
N GLU A 71 8.09 -8.92 -3.89
CA GLU A 71 9.02 -7.93 -4.43
C GLU A 71 9.88 -7.24 -3.35
N GLY A 72 9.89 -7.77 -2.12
CA GLY A 72 10.78 -7.34 -1.04
C GLY A 72 10.26 -6.20 -0.16
N PHE A 73 8.99 -5.82 -0.28
CA PHE A 73 8.40 -4.82 0.62
C PHE A 73 8.22 -5.39 2.03
N THR A 74 8.55 -4.59 3.04
CA THR A 74 8.12 -4.83 4.42
C THR A 74 6.62 -4.59 4.57
N THR A 75 6.00 -5.23 5.55
CA THR A 75 4.59 -4.99 5.90
C THR A 75 4.27 -3.51 6.14
N GLY A 76 5.22 -2.75 6.73
CA GLY A 76 5.07 -1.32 6.93
C GLY A 76 5.03 -0.50 5.65
N GLU A 77 5.83 -0.89 4.64
CA GLU A 77 5.86 -0.24 3.33
C GLU A 77 4.61 -0.55 2.51
N VAL A 78 4.15 -1.82 2.51
CA VAL A 78 2.88 -2.20 1.87
C VAL A 78 1.73 -1.37 2.44
N ARG A 79 1.63 -1.28 3.78
CA ARG A 79 0.61 -0.43 4.44
C ARG A 79 0.73 1.02 4.01
N ARG A 80 1.95 1.57 3.94
CA ARG A 80 2.18 2.98 3.57
C ARG A 80 1.71 3.27 2.15
N VAL A 81 2.03 2.39 1.20
CA VAL A 81 1.62 2.50 -0.21
C VAL A 81 0.10 2.39 -0.35
N LEU A 82 -0.53 1.36 0.20
CA LEU A 82 -1.98 1.19 0.06
C LEU A 82 -2.76 2.30 0.79
N ALA A 83 -2.28 2.76 1.95
CA ALA A 83 -2.89 3.90 2.64
C ALA A 83 -2.82 5.19 1.83
N LEU A 84 -1.76 5.41 1.04
CA LEU A 84 -1.66 6.56 0.13
C LEU A 84 -2.75 6.50 -0.95
N ILE A 85 -2.97 5.33 -1.55
CA ILE A 85 -3.99 5.10 -2.59
C ILE A 85 -5.39 5.29 -1.99
N ALA A 86 -5.65 4.73 -0.81
CA ALA A 86 -6.94 4.88 -0.13
C ALA A 86 -7.24 6.33 0.23
N LYS A 87 -6.24 7.08 0.73
CA LYS A 87 -6.37 8.53 0.97
C LYS A 87 -6.70 9.29 -0.32
N ALA A 88 -6.12 8.91 -1.45
CA ALA A 88 -6.43 9.53 -2.74
C ALA A 88 -7.90 9.27 -3.14
N LYS A 89 -8.39 8.04 -3.00
CA LYS A 89 -9.79 7.72 -3.26
C LYS A 89 -10.74 8.52 -2.37
N LEU A 90 -10.46 8.58 -1.06
CA LEU A 90 -11.26 9.35 -0.11
C LEU A 90 -11.29 10.86 -0.43
N ALA A 91 -10.25 11.37 -1.09
CA ALA A 91 -10.20 12.74 -1.58
C ALA A 91 -10.88 12.95 -2.95
N GLY A 92 -11.57 11.92 -3.47
CA GLY A 92 -12.20 11.95 -4.79
C GLY A 92 -11.20 12.03 -5.95
N LEU A 93 -10.00 11.45 -5.77
CA LEU A 93 -9.01 11.35 -6.84
C LEU A 93 -9.14 10.01 -7.59
N PRO A 94 -8.75 9.95 -8.88
CA PRO A 94 -8.71 8.73 -9.69
C PRO A 94 -7.72 7.68 -9.15
N HIS A 95 -8.10 6.98 -8.07
CA HIS A 95 -7.24 6.00 -7.39
C HIS A 95 -6.83 4.81 -8.26
N GLY A 96 -7.61 4.50 -9.31
CA GLY A 96 -7.27 3.49 -10.31
C GLY A 96 -5.93 3.74 -11.00
N ASP A 97 -5.58 5.00 -11.25
CA ASP A 97 -4.28 5.35 -11.85
C ASP A 97 -3.12 5.10 -10.90
N LEU A 98 -3.33 5.30 -9.59
CA LEU A 98 -2.32 4.97 -8.58
C LEU A 98 -2.13 3.45 -8.45
N LEU A 99 -3.20 2.66 -8.53
CA LEU A 99 -3.09 1.19 -8.56
C LEU A 99 -2.36 0.72 -9.82
N ALA A 100 -2.65 1.31 -10.99
CA ALA A 100 -1.93 1.02 -12.22
C ALA A 100 -0.44 1.35 -12.08
N LYS A 101 -0.10 2.51 -11.50
CA LYS A 101 1.29 2.92 -11.26
C LYS A 101 2.02 2.00 -10.28
N LEU A 102 1.34 1.54 -9.23
CA LEU A 102 1.88 0.54 -8.30
C LEU A 102 2.20 -0.76 -9.04
N ARG A 103 1.24 -1.29 -9.81
CA ARG A 103 1.43 -2.52 -10.60
C ARG A 103 2.57 -2.38 -11.61
N GLU A 104 2.69 -1.23 -12.26
CA GLU A 104 3.81 -0.89 -13.17
C GLU A 104 5.15 -0.93 -12.43
N GLY A 105 5.23 -0.32 -11.24
CA GLY A 105 6.44 -0.32 -10.42
C GLY A 105 6.87 -1.73 -10.00
N LEU A 106 5.91 -2.54 -9.51
CA LEU A 106 6.15 -3.93 -9.14
C LEU A 106 6.63 -4.75 -10.35
N ALA A 107 5.96 -4.61 -11.51
CA ALA A 107 6.35 -5.32 -12.74
C ALA A 107 7.76 -4.95 -13.24
N LYS A 108 8.28 -3.78 -12.86
CA LYS A 108 9.63 -3.31 -13.19
C LYS A 108 10.68 -3.69 -12.13
N GLY A 109 10.28 -4.33 -11.03
CA GLY A 109 11.17 -4.61 -9.89
C GLY A 109 11.73 -3.34 -9.24
N ALA A 110 10.96 -2.23 -9.28
CA ALA A 110 11.39 -0.98 -8.66
C ALA A 110 11.38 -1.10 -7.14
N SER A 111 12.32 -0.43 -6.46
CA SER A 111 12.39 -0.48 -4.99
C SER A 111 11.15 0.15 -4.33
N PRO A 112 10.82 -0.24 -3.08
CA PRO A 112 9.70 0.35 -2.35
C PRO A 112 9.73 1.87 -2.28
N GLU A 113 10.91 2.46 -2.11
CA GLU A 113 11.11 3.91 -2.05
C GLU A 113 10.81 4.59 -3.39
N ILE A 114 11.27 4.00 -4.50
CA ILE A 114 11.02 4.52 -5.85
C ILE A 114 9.53 4.46 -6.17
N ILE A 115 8.89 3.32 -5.87
CA ILE A 115 7.44 3.14 -6.08
C ILE A 115 6.65 4.15 -5.25
N TYR A 116 6.99 4.29 -3.97
CA TYR A 116 6.32 5.24 -3.09
C TYR A 116 6.48 6.69 -3.56
N ALA A 117 7.69 7.09 -4.00
CA ALA A 117 7.94 8.41 -4.55
C ALA A 117 7.10 8.67 -5.80
N ALA A 118 7.10 7.72 -6.76
CA ALA A 118 6.31 7.82 -7.99
C ALA A 118 4.80 7.92 -7.71
N LEU A 119 4.29 7.14 -6.76
CA LEU A 119 2.88 7.23 -6.33
C LEU A 119 2.57 8.56 -5.65
N SER A 120 3.47 9.06 -4.80
CA SER A 120 3.30 10.34 -4.12
C SER A 120 3.22 11.48 -5.13
N ASP A 121 4.12 11.49 -6.11
CA ASP A 121 4.17 12.52 -7.14
C ASP A 121 2.95 12.45 -8.06
N LYS A 122 2.52 11.24 -8.49
CA LYS A 122 1.27 11.11 -9.25
C LYS A 122 0.06 11.59 -8.44
N ALA A 123 -0.02 11.26 -7.15
CA ALA A 123 -1.10 11.73 -6.29
C ALA A 123 -1.12 13.27 -6.15
N LYS A 124 0.05 13.93 -6.11
CA LYS A 124 0.14 15.40 -6.13
C LYS A 124 -0.33 15.96 -7.48
N THR A 125 0.06 15.37 -8.60
CA THR A 125 -0.42 15.82 -9.92
C THR A 125 -1.93 15.65 -10.04
N LEU A 126 -2.49 14.48 -9.68
CA LEU A 126 -3.94 14.25 -9.68
C LEU A 126 -4.67 15.28 -8.81
N ARG A 127 -4.13 15.63 -7.63
CA ARG A 127 -4.72 16.68 -6.78
C ARG A 127 -4.72 18.05 -7.44
N ARG A 128 -3.62 18.43 -8.11
CA ARG A 128 -3.55 19.69 -8.88
C ARG A 128 -4.56 19.70 -10.01
N ALA A 129 -4.63 18.63 -10.79
CA ALA A 129 -5.58 18.47 -11.88
C ALA A 129 -7.04 18.56 -11.38
N LYS A 130 -7.37 17.90 -10.26
CA LYS A 130 -8.69 18.00 -9.63
C LYS A 130 -9.02 19.44 -9.23
N GLY A 131 -8.07 20.19 -8.65
CA GLY A 131 -8.30 21.60 -8.32
C GLY A 131 -8.64 22.47 -9.53
N LEU A 132 -8.03 22.18 -10.69
CA LEU A 132 -8.36 22.84 -11.95
C LEU A 132 -9.74 22.43 -12.48
N ALA A 133 -10.06 21.14 -12.43
CA ALA A 133 -11.39 20.62 -12.78
C ALA A 133 -12.49 21.24 -11.90
N ASP A 134 -12.27 21.32 -10.59
CA ASP A 134 -13.20 21.95 -9.65
C ASP A 134 -13.40 23.44 -9.98
N THR A 135 -12.34 24.14 -10.41
CA THR A 135 -12.42 25.54 -10.86
C THR A 135 -13.30 25.68 -12.11
N LEU A 136 -13.12 24.82 -13.11
CA LEU A 136 -13.95 24.80 -14.32
C LEU A 136 -15.42 24.53 -13.97
N ILE A 137 -15.68 23.60 -13.05
CA ILE A 137 -17.05 23.31 -12.57
C ILE A 137 -17.69 24.53 -11.91
N MET A 138 -16.94 25.24 -11.06
CA MET A 138 -17.42 26.49 -10.45
C MET A 138 -17.70 27.60 -11.47
N GLU A 139 -16.98 27.62 -12.59
CA GLU A 139 -17.20 28.54 -13.72
C GLU A 139 -18.37 28.12 -14.63
N GLY A 140 -19.07 27.03 -14.30
CA GLY A 140 -20.23 26.55 -15.06
C GLY A 140 -19.88 25.56 -16.17
N TRP A 141 -18.67 25.01 -16.19
CA TRP A 141 -18.32 23.93 -17.10
C TRP A 141 -18.68 22.57 -16.51
N GLY A 142 -19.18 21.66 -17.35
CA GLY A 142 -19.52 20.29 -16.96
C GLY A 142 -18.67 19.27 -17.69
N THR A 143 -18.45 18.13 -17.05
CA THR A 143 -17.90 16.91 -17.67
C THR A 143 -18.82 15.73 -17.36
N PRO A 144 -19.05 14.81 -18.32
CA PRO A 144 -19.78 13.57 -18.06
C PRO A 144 -18.99 12.59 -17.18
N ASP A 145 -17.66 12.71 -17.14
CA ASP A 145 -16.76 11.84 -16.39
C ASP A 145 -15.63 12.67 -15.78
N LEU A 146 -15.78 12.97 -14.48
CA LEU A 146 -14.80 13.77 -13.74
C LEU A 146 -13.50 13.00 -13.52
N ASP A 147 -13.55 11.69 -13.28
CA ASP A 147 -12.35 10.89 -13.02
C ASP A 147 -11.46 10.83 -14.28
N LEU A 148 -12.07 10.58 -15.44
CA LEU A 148 -11.37 10.62 -16.72
C LEU A 148 -10.81 12.02 -17.01
N ALA A 149 -11.61 13.07 -16.78
CA ALA A 149 -11.15 14.44 -17.01
C ALA A 149 -9.95 14.80 -16.13
N VAL A 150 -10.00 14.49 -14.83
CA VAL A 150 -8.89 14.71 -13.89
C VAL A 150 -7.65 13.92 -14.30
N LYS A 151 -7.82 12.67 -14.73
CA LYS A 151 -6.71 11.84 -15.24
C LYS A 151 -6.03 12.48 -16.44
N VAL A 152 -6.79 12.83 -17.48
CA VAL A 152 -6.23 13.39 -18.73
C VAL A 152 -5.59 14.75 -18.48
N MET A 153 -6.19 15.58 -17.63
CA MET A 153 -5.59 16.83 -17.16
C MET A 153 -4.28 16.59 -16.40
N ALA A 154 -4.22 15.57 -15.54
CA ALA A 154 -2.98 15.21 -14.84
C ALA A 154 -1.89 14.75 -15.81
N ASP A 155 -2.24 13.97 -16.83
CA ASP A 155 -1.29 13.53 -17.85
C ASP A 155 -0.75 14.71 -18.68
N ALA A 156 -1.58 15.72 -18.97
CA ALA A 156 -1.13 16.96 -19.62
C ALA A 156 -0.17 17.78 -18.72
N LEU A 157 -0.44 17.86 -17.42
CA LEU A 157 0.47 18.49 -16.46
C LEU A 157 1.81 17.74 -16.37
N ASP A 158 1.78 16.40 -16.37
CA ASP A 158 2.99 15.57 -16.39
C ASP A 158 3.76 15.71 -17.73
N PHE A 159 3.09 16.03 -18.83
CA PHE A 159 3.69 16.38 -20.13
C PHE A 159 4.36 17.78 -20.13
N GLY A 160 4.19 18.56 -19.06
CA GLY A 160 4.81 19.88 -18.91
C GLY A 160 3.91 21.06 -19.29
N VAL A 161 2.63 20.81 -19.58
CA VAL A 161 1.65 21.89 -19.83
C VAL A 161 1.41 22.67 -18.55
N SER A 162 1.47 24.01 -18.62
CA SER A 162 1.20 24.83 -17.45
C SER A 162 -0.29 24.82 -17.08
N PRO A 163 -0.68 25.01 -15.81
CA PRO A 163 -2.09 25.07 -15.42
C PRO A 163 -2.90 26.12 -16.20
N GLN A 164 -2.30 27.28 -16.48
CA GLN A 164 -2.95 28.36 -17.22
C GLN A 164 -3.17 28.00 -18.68
N GLU A 165 -2.17 27.40 -19.32
CA GLU A 165 -2.27 26.91 -20.70
C GLU A 165 -3.32 25.81 -20.83
N LEU A 166 -3.34 24.86 -19.89
CA LEU A 166 -4.33 23.79 -19.83
C LEU A 166 -5.77 24.33 -19.76
N LEU A 167 -6.02 25.31 -18.89
CA LEU A 167 -7.32 25.98 -18.81
C LEU A 167 -7.67 26.73 -20.11
N GLY A 168 -6.68 27.42 -20.70
CA GLY A 168 -6.86 28.11 -21.97
C GLY A 168 -7.23 27.15 -23.12
N ILE A 169 -6.63 25.96 -23.15
CA ILE A 169 -6.98 24.92 -24.14
C ILE A 169 -8.42 24.45 -23.95
N ILE A 170 -8.82 24.14 -22.71
CA ILE A 170 -10.18 23.65 -22.42
C ILE A 170 -11.22 24.70 -22.80
N ARG A 171 -10.93 25.98 -22.58
CA ARG A 171 -11.80 27.10 -22.94
C ARG A 171 -11.80 27.43 -24.44
N GLY A 172 -10.81 26.92 -25.19
CA GLY A 172 -10.61 27.21 -26.60
C GLY A 172 -9.82 28.49 -26.89
N ASP A 173 -9.22 29.10 -25.86
CA ASP A 173 -8.38 30.31 -25.98
C ASP A 173 -6.99 30.01 -26.54
N VAL A 174 -6.48 28.80 -26.29
CA VAL A 174 -5.14 28.33 -26.67
C VAL A 174 -5.25 27.06 -27.50
N ARG A 175 -4.43 26.92 -28.54
CA ARG A 175 -4.35 25.68 -29.32
C ARG A 175 -3.49 24.65 -28.60
N ALA A 176 -3.97 23.41 -28.54
CA ALA A 176 -3.21 22.27 -28.07
C ALA A 176 -1.90 22.09 -28.86
N ALA A 177 -0.80 21.82 -28.16
CA ALA A 177 0.46 21.45 -28.79
C ALA A 177 0.37 20.04 -29.41
N GLU A 178 1.13 19.80 -30.48
CA GLU A 178 1.15 18.49 -31.14
C GLU A 178 1.71 17.41 -30.20
N GLY A 179 1.02 16.26 -30.13
CA GLY A 179 1.43 15.12 -29.31
C GLY A 179 1.04 15.20 -27.82
N MET A 180 0.42 16.29 -27.37
CA MET A 180 -0.08 16.37 -26.00
C MET A 180 -1.36 15.53 -25.80
N PRO A 181 -1.67 15.09 -24.58
CA PRO A 181 -2.97 14.47 -24.27
C PRO A 181 -4.14 15.37 -24.67
N ASP A 182 -5.14 14.79 -25.35
CA ASP A 182 -6.30 15.55 -25.80
C ASP A 182 -7.21 15.91 -24.62
N VAL A 183 -7.11 17.17 -24.19
CA VAL A 183 -7.92 17.76 -23.12
C VAL A 183 -9.10 18.55 -23.68
N SER A 184 -9.18 18.73 -24.99
CA SER A 184 -10.24 19.51 -25.64
C SER A 184 -11.54 18.73 -25.59
N GLY A 185 -12.62 19.40 -25.16
CA GLY A 185 -13.94 18.78 -25.07
C GLY A 185 -14.15 17.85 -23.86
N LEU A 186 -13.16 17.69 -22.97
CA LEU A 186 -13.36 17.07 -21.66
C LEU A 186 -14.43 17.81 -20.85
N PHE A 187 -14.43 19.13 -20.97
CA PHE A 187 -15.42 20.01 -20.37
C PHE A 187 -16.24 20.73 -21.43
N LYS A 188 -17.51 20.97 -21.13
CA LYS A 188 -18.43 21.76 -21.94
C LYS A 188 -19.11 22.80 -21.08
N LEU A 189 -19.24 24.02 -21.58
CA LEU A 189 -19.97 25.06 -20.87
C LEU A 189 -21.44 24.65 -20.73
N ILE A 190 -21.95 24.60 -19.50
CA ILE A 190 -23.36 24.33 -19.24
C ILE A 190 -24.11 25.65 -19.45
N VAL A 191 -24.73 25.79 -20.61
CA VAL A 191 -25.66 26.91 -20.85
C VAL A 191 -26.97 26.56 -20.15
N ILE A 192 -27.20 27.15 -18.98
CA ILE A 192 -28.51 27.12 -18.34
C ILE A 192 -29.38 28.14 -19.08
N GLU A 193 -30.20 27.67 -20.02
CA GLU A 193 -31.28 28.49 -20.57
C GLU A 193 -32.21 28.88 -19.41
N LYS A 194 -32.34 30.18 -19.17
CA LYS A 194 -33.26 30.76 -18.18
C LYS A 194 -34.64 30.98 -18.78
#